data_AF-A0A6I4NQI1-F1
#
_entry.id   AF-A0A6I4NQI1-F1
#
_cell.length_a   1.000
_cell.length_b   1.000
_cell.length_c   1.000
_cell.angle_alpha   90.00
_cell.angle_beta   90.00
_cell.angle_gamma   90.00
#
_symmetry.space_group_name_H-M   'P 1'
#
loop_
_entity.id
_entity.type
_entity.pdbx_description
1 polymer ?
#
loop_
_entity_poly.entity_id
_entity_poly.type
_entity_poly.pdbx_seq_one_letter_code
_entity_poly.pdbx_strand_id
1 'polypeptide(L)'
;MKKHFLLLAVLFVSALSFTSCSSDNDDEVADETKAFISYKFNNVSYTYDDPAVATSLNMMIDGMGDGNRRIQLWLPLSVTTGTHAIVNEPSNEDAYGASFYINDASEFYLHGTSGTINITVNNDTKMEGTFTFSGTTDDVNYTVSEGSFRILKD
;
A
#
# COMPACT_ATOMS: atom_id res chain seq x y z
N MET A 1 33.82 -50.15 -34.72
CA MET A 1 32.93 -51.13 -35.37
C MET A 1 31.75 -51.43 -34.44
N LYS A 2 30.55 -51.61 -35.02
CA LYS A 2 29.24 -51.99 -34.42
C LYS A 2 28.51 -50.85 -33.70
N LYS A 3 27.55 -50.14 -34.30
CA LYS A 3 26.20 -50.48 -34.84
C LYS A 3 25.13 -50.75 -33.77
N HIS A 4 24.30 -49.72 -33.59
CA HIS A 4 22.83 -49.67 -33.58
C HIS A 4 21.99 -50.27 -32.44
N PHE A 5 20.78 -49.68 -32.36
CA PHE A 5 19.53 -50.09 -31.71
C PHE A 5 19.39 -49.58 -30.26
N LEU A 6 18.31 -48.92 -29.81
CA LEU A 6 16.89 -48.90 -30.23
C LEU A 6 16.23 -47.70 -29.47
N LEU A 7 15.77 -46.64 -30.15
CA LEU A 7 14.36 -46.24 -30.27
C LEU A 7 13.43 -46.65 -29.11
N LEU A 8 12.99 -45.69 -28.28
CA LEU A 8 11.62 -45.67 -27.77
C LEU A 8 11.15 -44.24 -27.57
N ALA A 9 10.22 -43.84 -28.42
CA ALA A 9 9.44 -42.62 -28.31
C ALA A 9 8.34 -42.83 -27.26
N VAL A 10 8.17 -41.87 -26.35
CA VAL A 10 6.93 -41.66 -25.62
C VAL A 10 6.58 -40.18 -25.73
N LEU A 11 5.59 -39.90 -26.58
CA LEU A 11 4.80 -38.68 -26.53
C LEU A 11 4.07 -38.64 -25.18
N PHE A 12 4.20 -37.54 -24.44
CA PHE A 12 3.14 -37.10 -23.54
C PHE A 12 2.82 -35.65 -23.88
N VAL A 13 1.76 -35.48 -24.67
CA VAL A 13 1.05 -34.22 -24.86
C VAL A 13 0.22 -34.01 -23.61
N SER A 14 0.64 -33.12 -22.73
CA SER A 14 -0.19 -32.64 -21.64
C SER A 14 -0.85 -31.34 -22.10
N ALA A 15 -2.16 -31.43 -22.26
CA ALA A 15 -3.05 -30.41 -22.76
C ALA A 15 -2.96 -29.09 -21.97
N LEU A 16 -2.98 -27.99 -22.72
CA LEU A 16 -3.28 -26.66 -22.23
C LEU A 16 -4.71 -26.65 -21.69
N SER A 17 -4.86 -26.77 -20.37
CA SER A 17 -6.11 -26.44 -19.69
C SER A 17 -6.12 -24.94 -19.42
N PHE A 18 -6.52 -24.14 -20.41
CA PHE A 18 -7.09 -22.82 -20.11
C PHE A 18 -8.48 -23.06 -19.53
N THR A 19 -8.55 -23.28 -18.23
CA THR A 19 -9.80 -23.16 -17.50
C THR A 19 -10.19 -21.69 -17.51
N SER A 20 -11.08 -21.35 -18.45
CA SER A 20 -11.96 -20.19 -18.37
C SER A 20 -12.73 -20.27 -17.04
N CYS A 21 -12.30 -19.52 -16.03
CA CYS A 21 -13.16 -19.14 -14.93
C CYS A 21 -13.95 -17.92 -15.39
N SER A 22 -15.12 -18.20 -15.95
CA SER A 22 -16.28 -17.31 -15.85
C SER A 22 -16.66 -17.23 -14.38
N SER A 23 -16.10 -16.27 -13.65
CA SER A 23 -16.83 -15.66 -12.54
C SER A 23 -17.32 -14.32 -13.06
N ASP A 24 -18.62 -14.06 -12.90
CA ASP A 24 -19.17 -12.71 -12.98
C ASP A 24 -18.39 -11.85 -11.99
N ASN A 25 -17.33 -11.24 -12.50
CA ASN A 25 -16.71 -10.11 -11.86
C ASN A 25 -17.59 -8.94 -12.26
N ASP A 26 -18.51 -8.58 -11.38
CA ASP A 26 -18.83 -7.17 -11.21
C ASP A 26 -17.51 -6.52 -10.77
N ASP A 27 -16.65 -6.25 -11.74
CA ASP A 27 -15.55 -5.32 -11.59
C ASP A 27 -16.24 -3.99 -11.28
N GLU A 28 -16.40 -3.68 -10.00
CA GLU A 28 -16.66 -2.32 -9.57
C GLU A 28 -15.51 -1.50 -10.14
N VAL A 29 -15.80 -0.84 -11.27
CA VAL A 29 -14.90 0.11 -11.91
C VAL A 29 -14.55 1.08 -10.80
N ALA A 30 -13.32 0.98 -10.29
CA ALA A 30 -12.84 1.87 -9.24
C ALA A 30 -13.10 3.29 -9.72
N ASP A 31 -14.01 3.99 -9.04
CA ASP A 31 -14.40 5.32 -9.41
C ASP A 31 -13.16 6.21 -9.32
N GLU A 32 -12.54 6.49 -10.47
CA GLU A 32 -11.25 7.18 -10.53
C GLU A 32 -11.33 8.62 -9.97
N THR A 33 -12.54 9.08 -9.68
CA THR A 33 -12.82 10.41 -9.15
C THR A 33 -12.82 10.48 -7.63
N LYS A 34 -12.80 9.36 -6.90
CA LYS A 34 -12.90 9.37 -5.43
C LYS A 34 -11.54 9.34 -4.74
N ALA A 35 -11.41 10.13 -3.67
CA ALA A 35 -10.28 10.06 -2.77
C ALA A 35 -10.42 8.85 -1.83
N PHE A 36 -9.29 8.20 -1.52
CA PHE A 36 -9.26 7.07 -0.61
C PHE A 36 -7.87 6.87 -0.01
N ILE A 37 -7.80 6.12 1.10
CA ILE A 37 -6.59 5.48 1.59
C ILE A 37 -6.90 4.08 2.08
N SER A 38 -6.15 3.10 1.61
CA SER A 38 -6.32 1.70 1.95
C SER A 38 -5.00 1.06 2.35
N TYR A 39 -5.09 0.01 3.17
CA TYR A 39 -3.94 -0.77 3.61
C TYR A 39 -4.38 -2.10 4.21
N LYS A 40 -3.40 -2.99 4.41
CA LYS A 40 -3.58 -4.27 5.07
C LYS A 40 -2.76 -4.31 6.35
N PHE A 41 -3.41 -4.73 7.43
CA PHE A 41 -2.79 -4.93 8.73
C PHE A 41 -3.31 -6.23 9.35
N ASN A 42 -2.43 -7.09 9.85
CA ASN A 42 -2.78 -8.42 10.37
C ASN A 42 -3.67 -9.23 9.42
N ASN A 43 -3.37 -9.17 8.12
CA ASN A 43 -4.11 -9.84 7.04
C ASN A 43 -5.57 -9.39 6.88
N VAL A 44 -5.95 -8.26 7.47
CA VAL A 44 -7.26 -7.61 7.28
C VAL A 44 -7.06 -6.30 6.51
N SER A 45 -7.91 -6.07 5.52
CA SER A 45 -7.88 -4.86 4.70
C SER A 45 -8.76 -3.77 5.31
N TYR A 46 -8.27 -2.54 5.26
CA TYR A 46 -8.96 -1.34 5.67
C TYR A 46 -8.95 -0.35 4.51
N THR A 47 -10.08 0.31 4.28
CA THR A 47 -10.22 1.38 3.31
C THR A 47 -11.00 2.50 3.97
N TYR A 48 -10.50 3.72 3.81
CA TYR A 48 -11.17 4.95 4.23
C TYR A 48 -11.37 5.82 3.00
N ASP A 49 -12.63 6.17 2.74
CA ASP A 49 -13.01 7.13 1.72
C ASP A 49 -12.75 8.54 2.24
N ASP A 50 -12.44 9.47 1.33
CA ASP A 50 -12.25 10.89 1.62
C ASP A 50 -11.27 11.18 2.78
N PRO A 51 -10.01 10.67 2.72
CA PRO A 51 -9.00 10.98 3.73
C PRO A 51 -8.79 12.49 3.85
N ALA A 52 -8.63 12.96 5.09
CA ALA A 52 -8.38 14.36 5.35
C ALA A 52 -6.95 14.73 4.93
N VAL A 53 -6.80 15.89 4.30
CA VAL A 53 -5.49 16.47 3.97
C VAL A 53 -5.29 17.73 4.78
N ALA A 54 -4.21 17.78 5.54
CA ALA A 54 -3.81 18.96 6.30
C ALA A 54 -2.41 19.41 5.88
N THR A 55 -2.20 20.71 5.80
CA THR A 55 -0.90 21.31 5.42
C THR A 55 -0.46 22.31 6.49
N SER A 56 0.79 22.18 6.91
CA SER A 56 1.46 23.12 7.81
C SER A 56 2.93 23.23 7.41
N LEU A 57 3.87 22.72 8.23
CA LEU A 57 5.27 22.54 7.84
C LEU A 57 5.44 21.42 6.81
N ASN A 58 4.60 20.38 6.91
CA ASN A 58 4.51 19.26 5.98
C ASN A 58 3.04 19.03 5.59
N MET A 59 2.83 18.14 4.64
CA MET A 59 1.52 17.62 4.26
C MET A 59 1.24 16.35 5.04
N MET A 60 0.04 16.24 5.60
CA MET A 60 -0.48 15.04 6.24
C MET A 60 -1.69 14.54 5.47
N ILE A 61 -1.67 13.26 5.08
CA ILE A 61 -2.83 12.52 4.60
C ILE A 61 -3.30 11.63 5.74
N ASP A 62 -4.55 11.77 6.14
CA ASP A 62 -5.11 11.16 7.33
C ASP A 62 -6.35 10.32 7.01
N GLY A 63 -6.18 9.00 7.07
CA GLY A 63 -7.26 8.04 6.96
C GLY A 63 -7.77 7.65 8.33
N MET A 64 -8.99 8.05 8.67
CA MET A 64 -9.64 7.72 9.93
C MET A 64 -10.99 7.06 9.67
N GLY A 65 -11.22 5.91 10.28
CA GLY A 65 -12.54 5.26 10.29
C GLY A 65 -13.19 5.27 11.67
N ASP A 66 -14.43 4.79 11.73
CA ASP A 66 -15.29 4.80 12.92
C ASP A 66 -14.83 3.90 14.09
N GLY A 67 -13.65 3.27 13.98
CA GLY A 67 -13.19 2.20 14.87
C GLY A 67 -11.89 2.46 15.62
N ASN A 68 -11.57 3.72 15.93
CA ASN A 68 -10.30 4.13 16.56
C ASN A 68 -9.04 3.62 15.83
N ARG A 69 -9.14 3.46 14.51
CA ARG A 69 -8.03 3.08 13.66
C ARG A 69 -7.75 4.22 12.72
N ARG A 70 -6.48 4.61 12.67
CA ARG A 70 -6.04 5.79 11.94
C ARG A 70 -4.72 5.49 11.28
N ILE A 71 -4.60 5.83 10.01
CA ILE A 71 -3.36 5.78 9.26
C ILE A 71 -3.01 7.20 8.83
N GLN A 72 -1.77 7.63 9.06
CA GLN A 72 -1.30 8.94 8.63
C GLN A 72 -0.06 8.77 7.78
N LEU A 73 -0.02 9.48 6.66
CA LEU A 73 1.17 9.64 5.83
C LEU A 73 1.63 11.09 5.93
N TRP A 74 2.92 11.28 6.17
CA TRP A 74 3.55 12.59 6.24
C TRP A 74 4.45 12.74 5.02
N LEU A 75 4.28 13.85 4.30
CA LEU A 75 5.01 14.13 3.06
C LEU A 75 5.53 15.57 3.11
N PRO A 76 6.66 15.88 2.46
CA PRO A 76 7.10 17.26 2.29
C PRO A 76 6.07 18.06 1.48
N LEU A 77 6.05 19.39 1.62
CA LEU A 77 5.16 20.22 0.79
C LEU A 77 5.54 20.16 -0.70
N SER A 78 6.82 19.94 -1.00
CA SER A 78 7.36 19.75 -2.35
C SER A 78 7.44 18.26 -2.70
N VAL A 79 6.30 17.56 -2.73
CA VAL A 79 6.25 16.13 -3.06
C VAL A 79 6.77 15.87 -4.48
N THR A 80 7.66 14.89 -4.63
CA THR A 80 8.13 14.42 -5.94
C THR A 80 7.65 12.99 -6.20
N THR A 81 7.50 12.64 -7.49
CA THR A 81 7.20 11.26 -7.90
C THR A 81 8.39 10.33 -7.63
N GLY A 82 8.11 9.05 -7.42
CA GLY A 82 9.11 8.03 -7.13
C GLY A 82 9.00 7.44 -5.72
N THR A 83 9.93 6.53 -5.41
CA THR A 83 9.98 5.81 -4.14
C THR A 83 10.84 6.56 -3.12
N HIS A 84 10.24 6.88 -1.98
CA HIS A 84 10.86 7.58 -0.87
C HIS A 84 10.90 6.68 0.36
N ALA A 85 12.01 6.68 1.09
CA ALA A 85 12.14 5.91 2.31
C ALA A 85 11.35 6.57 3.44
N ILE A 86 10.65 5.75 4.23
CA ILE A 86 10.02 6.22 5.47
C ILE A 86 11.10 6.36 6.54
N VAL A 87 11.10 7.50 7.21
CA VAL A 87 11.97 7.78 8.37
C VAL A 87 11.13 8.09 9.60
N ASN A 88 11.64 7.72 10.77
CA ASN A 88 10.98 7.97 12.05
C ASN A 88 11.31 9.38 12.59
N GLU A 89 10.95 10.42 11.83
CA GLU A 89 11.21 11.82 12.20
C GLU A 89 10.03 12.72 11.79
N PRO A 90 8.90 12.70 12.52
CA PRO A 90 7.69 13.43 12.14
C PRO A 90 7.85 14.97 12.17
N SER A 91 8.92 15.48 12.78
CA SER A 91 9.27 16.90 12.82
C SER A 91 10.08 17.38 11.62
N ASN A 92 10.59 16.47 10.79
CA ASN A 92 11.36 16.83 9.61
C ASN A 92 10.41 17.16 8.45
N GLU A 93 10.38 18.43 8.03
CA GLU A 93 9.49 18.92 6.97
C GLU A 93 9.83 18.37 5.58
N ASP A 94 11.05 17.87 5.39
CA ASP A 94 11.51 17.27 4.13
C ASP A 94 11.35 15.74 4.11
N ALA A 95 10.92 15.14 5.23
CA ALA A 95 10.86 13.70 5.40
C ALA A 95 9.54 13.09 4.93
N TYR A 96 9.64 11.84 4.47
CA TYR A 96 8.49 10.96 4.29
C TYR A 96 8.32 10.11 5.55
N GLY A 97 7.12 10.13 6.12
CA GLY A 97 6.80 9.45 7.37
C GLY A 97 5.48 8.70 7.26
N ALA A 98 5.28 7.73 8.13
CA ALA A 98 3.99 7.08 8.30
C ALA A 98 3.75 6.77 9.78
N SER A 99 2.52 6.89 10.23
CA SER A 99 2.10 6.45 11.56
C SER A 99 0.78 5.71 11.47
N PHE A 100 0.63 4.76 12.38
CA PHE A 100 -0.58 3.97 12.50
C PHE A 100 -1.03 3.96 13.95
N TYR A 101 -2.34 4.06 14.16
CA TYR A 101 -2.95 4.03 15.47
C TYR A 101 -4.03 2.96 15.51
N ILE A 102 -4.00 2.16 16.57
CA ILE A 102 -5.05 1.20 16.91
C ILE A 102 -5.40 1.39 18.39
N ASN A 103 -6.70 1.54 18.67
CA ASN A 103 -7.22 1.43 20.03
C ASN A 103 -8.13 0.19 20.12
N ASP A 104 -7.53 -0.97 20.39
CA ASP A 104 -8.25 -2.23 20.62
C ASP A 104 -8.26 -2.66 22.11
N ALA A 105 -7.45 -2.03 22.97
CA ALA A 105 -7.50 -2.05 24.44
C ALA A 105 -6.36 -1.24 25.08
N SER A 106 -5.28 -1.03 24.33
CA SER A 106 -4.09 -0.26 24.68
C SER A 106 -3.81 0.68 23.52
N GLU A 107 -3.70 1.97 23.79
CA GLU A 107 -3.44 2.98 22.77
C GLU A 107 -2.05 2.75 22.17
N PHE A 108 -1.98 2.13 20.99
CA PHE A 108 -0.73 1.96 20.28
C PHE A 108 -0.58 3.07 19.27
N TYR A 109 0.37 3.98 19.52
CA TYR A 109 0.87 4.90 18.53
C TYR A 109 2.12 4.30 17.89
N LEU A 110 2.00 3.89 16.63
CA LEU A 110 2.98 3.08 15.93
C LEU A 110 3.64 3.92 14.82
N HIS A 111 4.89 4.34 15.02
CA HIS A 111 5.66 5.08 14.01
C HIS A 111 6.35 4.16 13.01
N GLY A 112 6.16 4.36 11.71
CA GLY A 112 6.96 3.67 10.71
C GLY A 112 8.46 3.97 10.91
N THR A 113 9.25 2.93 11.13
CA THR A 113 10.72 3.06 11.28
C THR A 113 11.47 2.65 10.03
N SER A 114 10.80 1.88 9.16
CA SER A 114 11.31 1.44 7.87
C SER A 114 10.15 1.22 6.92
N GLY A 115 10.42 1.32 5.62
CA GLY A 115 9.40 1.18 4.60
C GLY A 115 9.56 2.22 3.51
N THR A 116 8.55 2.33 2.67
CA THR A 116 8.56 3.26 1.54
C THR A 116 7.19 3.86 1.29
N ILE A 117 7.18 5.10 0.83
CA ILE A 117 6.05 5.72 0.14
C ILE A 117 6.48 5.89 -1.32
N ASN A 118 5.73 5.32 -2.26
CA ASN A 118 5.96 5.46 -3.68
C ASN A 118 4.86 6.34 -4.30
N ILE A 119 5.24 7.54 -4.74
CA ILE A 119 4.34 8.48 -5.37
C ILE A 119 4.30 8.20 -6.88
N THR A 120 3.18 7.68 -7.37
CA THR A 120 3.00 7.31 -8.77
C THR A 120 2.44 8.45 -9.61
N VAL A 121 1.56 9.27 -9.02
CA VAL A 121 0.99 10.46 -9.65
C VAL A 121 1.08 11.62 -8.69
N ASN A 122 1.54 12.77 -9.19
CA ASN A 122 1.48 14.03 -8.48
C ASN A 122 1.32 15.15 -9.51
N ASN A 123 0.08 15.61 -9.73
CA ASN A 123 -0.24 16.66 -10.69
C ASN A 123 -1.19 17.68 -10.05
N ASP A 124 -1.79 18.56 -10.85
CA ASP A 124 -2.65 19.63 -10.36
C ASP A 124 -4.01 19.15 -9.82
N THR A 125 -4.46 17.95 -10.19
CA THR A 125 -5.81 17.45 -9.82
C THR A 125 -5.78 16.37 -8.75
N LYS A 126 -4.68 15.61 -8.64
CA LYS A 126 -4.57 14.50 -7.69
C LYS A 126 -3.14 14.13 -7.33
N MET A 127 -3.03 13.40 -6.23
CA MET A 127 -1.84 12.64 -5.86
C MET A 127 -2.23 11.20 -5.57
N GLU A 128 -1.45 10.27 -6.09
CA GLU A 128 -1.63 8.83 -5.91
C GLU A 128 -0.31 8.18 -5.52
N GLY A 129 -0.40 7.11 -4.76
CA GLY A 129 0.77 6.34 -4.43
C GLY A 129 0.47 5.05 -3.70
N THR A 130 1.54 4.32 -3.41
CA THR A 130 1.53 3.13 -2.58
C THR A 130 2.44 3.30 -1.37
N PHE A 131 2.18 2.56 -0.30
CA PHE A 131 3.04 2.56 0.87
C PHE A 131 3.12 1.19 1.53
N THR A 132 4.23 0.96 2.20
CA THR A 132 4.46 -0.19 3.07
C THR A 132 5.40 0.26 4.17
N PHE A 133 5.16 -0.15 5.40
CA PHE A 133 6.08 0.15 6.49
C PHE A 133 5.97 -0.84 7.62
N SER A 134 7.05 -0.87 8.39
CA SER A 134 7.14 -1.64 9.62
C SER A 134 7.67 -0.76 10.74
N GLY A 135 7.39 -1.16 11.95
CA GLY A 135 8.03 -0.62 13.13
C GLY A 135 7.90 -1.56 14.30
N THR A 136 8.37 -1.07 15.44
CA THR A 136 8.44 -1.82 16.68
C THR A 136 7.93 -0.95 17.81
N THR A 137 7.06 -1.49 18.65
CA THR A 137 6.60 -0.84 19.88
C THR A 137 6.53 -1.88 20.98
N ASP A 138 7.14 -1.60 22.12
CA ASP A 138 7.26 -2.54 23.25
C ASP A 138 7.75 -3.94 22.82
N ASP A 139 8.78 -3.98 21.97
CA ASP A 139 9.37 -5.19 21.36
C ASP A 139 8.44 -5.99 20.43
N VAL A 140 7.25 -5.47 20.13
CA VAL A 140 6.32 -6.06 19.16
C VAL A 140 6.51 -5.41 17.80
N ASN A 141 6.87 -6.23 16.81
CA ASN A 141 6.95 -5.78 15.43
C ASN A 141 5.56 -5.75 14.78
N TYR A 142 5.32 -4.73 13.98
CA TYR A 142 4.15 -4.63 13.13
C TYR A 142 4.53 -4.30 11.69
N THR A 143 3.64 -4.67 10.78
CA THR A 143 3.78 -4.35 9.35
C THR A 143 2.43 -3.90 8.81
N VAL A 144 2.44 -2.77 8.13
CA VAL A 144 1.38 -2.30 7.26
C VAL A 144 1.83 -2.56 5.83
N SER A 145 1.03 -3.33 5.08
CA SER A 145 1.35 -3.78 3.72
C SER A 145 0.23 -3.42 2.76
N GLU A 146 0.50 -3.56 1.46
CA GLU A 146 -0.51 -3.34 0.41
C GLU A 146 -1.20 -1.97 0.53
N GLY A 147 -0.47 -0.97 1.04
CA GLY A 147 -0.98 0.38 1.22
C GLY A 147 -1.10 1.12 -0.10
N SER A 148 -2.20 1.83 -0.30
CA SER A 148 -2.42 2.69 -1.46
C SER A 148 -3.29 3.87 -1.11
N PHE A 149 -3.10 4.99 -1.79
CA PHE A 149 -3.90 6.18 -1.55
C PHE A 149 -4.12 6.98 -2.84
N ARG A 150 -5.20 7.74 -2.82
CA ARG A 150 -5.50 8.82 -3.77
C ARG A 150 -6.08 9.99 -2.98
N ILE A 151 -5.52 11.18 -3.17
CA ILE A 151 -6.12 12.43 -2.72
C ILE A 151 -6.41 13.30 -3.93
N LEU A 152 -7.50 14.05 -3.88
CA LEU A 152 -7.79 15.10 -4.84
C LEU A 152 -7.13 16.40 -4.39
N LYS A 153 -6.77 17.24 -5.35
CA LYS A 153 -6.25 18.58 -5.10
C LYS A 153 -7.24 19.60 -5.63
N ASP A 154 -7.41 20.68 -4.86
CA ASP A 154 -8.22 21.84 -5.21
C ASP A 154 -7.41 22.88 -6.01
#